data_AF-A0A1T1JQL1-F1
#
_entry.id   AF-A0A1T1JQL1-F1
#
_cell.length_a   1.000
_cell.length_b   1.000
_cell.length_c   1.000
_cell.angle_alpha   90.00
_cell.angle_beta   90.00
_cell.angle_gamma   90.00
#
_symmetry.space_group_name_H-M   'P 1'
#
loop_
_entity.id
_entity.type
_entity.pdbx_description
1 polymer ?
#
loop_
_entity_poly.entity_id
_entity_poly.type
_entity_poly.pdbx_seq_one_letter_code
_entity_poly.pdbx_strand_id
1 'polypeptide(L)'
;MKLWAVVVLACTISSFSFADTSTNSFKTPAGQTVTIGDQVQDMQKKIDLSPISMSSTPISSAPNSPLETVYVYEIANYRYTIRTVNNQIQSIMWFNLDADPALSTQSTP
;
A
#
# COMPACT_ATOMS: atom_id res chain seq x y z
N MET A 1 9.18 -12.79 55.47
CA MET A 1 7.98 -12.25 54.77
C MET A 1 8.49 -11.69 53.45
N LYS A 2 8.41 -12.42 52.34
CA LYS A 2 7.21 -12.76 51.55
C LYS A 2 7.05 -11.75 50.41
N LEU A 3 7.56 -12.17 49.24
CA LEU A 3 7.31 -11.67 47.86
C LEU A 3 7.73 -10.20 47.70
N TRP A 4 8.36 -9.76 46.61
CA TRP A 4 7.86 -9.79 45.25
C TRP A 4 9.00 -10.08 44.29
N ALA A 5 8.94 -11.28 43.72
CA ALA A 5 9.41 -11.49 42.37
C ALA A 5 8.64 -10.56 41.41
N VAL A 6 9.12 -10.50 40.18
CA VAL A 6 8.35 -10.39 38.93
C VAL A 6 8.93 -9.29 38.03
N VAL A 7 9.75 -9.78 37.09
CA VAL A 7 9.70 -9.39 35.68
C VAL A 7 10.36 -8.05 35.34
N VAL A 8 11.69 -8.09 35.23
CA VAL A 8 12.41 -7.30 34.22
C VAL A 8 12.43 -8.12 32.92
N LEU A 9 11.24 -8.47 32.42
CA LEU A 9 11.05 -8.79 31.00
C LEU A 9 10.63 -7.47 30.38
N ALA A 10 11.61 -6.60 30.14
CA ALA A 10 11.41 -5.42 29.33
C ALA A 10 11.05 -5.93 27.93
N CYS A 11 9.75 -6.08 27.68
CA CYS A 11 9.19 -6.34 26.37
C CYS A 11 9.73 -5.27 25.44
N THR A 12 10.72 -5.65 24.62
CA THR A 12 11.05 -4.94 23.41
C THR A 12 9.84 -5.10 22.49
N ILE A 13 8.86 -4.22 22.65
CA ILE A 13 7.83 -4.01 21.65
C ILE A 13 8.56 -3.28 20.52
N SER A 14 9.29 -4.04 19.69
CA SER A 14 9.72 -3.57 18.40
C SER A 14 8.44 -3.37 17.59
N SER A 15 7.97 -2.13 17.58
CA SER A 15 6.97 -1.67 16.62
C SER A 15 7.54 -1.95 15.23
N PHE A 16 7.12 -3.04 14.61
CA PHE A 16 7.41 -3.28 13.19
C PHE A 16 6.65 -2.21 12.41
N SER A 17 7.31 -1.08 12.17
CA SER A 17 6.87 -0.15 11.13
C SER A 17 7.11 -0.84 9.81
N PHE A 18 6.09 -1.51 9.29
CA PHE A 18 6.10 -2.00 7.93
C PHE A 18 6.17 -0.78 7.01
N ALA A 19 7.33 -0.61 6.37
CA ALA A 19 7.53 0.46 5.42
C ALA A 19 6.88 0.03 4.10
N ASP A 20 5.76 0.67 3.74
CA ASP A 20 5.29 0.66 2.37
C ASP A 20 6.45 1.08 1.46
N THR A 21 6.73 0.27 0.43
CA THR A 21 7.84 0.56 -0.47
C THR A 21 7.35 1.42 -1.62
N SER A 22 7.95 2.60 -1.78
CA SER A 22 7.67 3.46 -2.93
C SER A 22 8.43 2.99 -4.17
N THR A 23 7.79 3.06 -5.33
CA THR A 23 8.39 2.75 -6.62
C THR A 23 7.95 3.76 -7.68
N ASN A 24 8.75 3.90 -8.74
CA ASN A 24 8.40 4.73 -9.89
C ASN A 24 7.54 3.97 -10.92
N SER A 25 7.57 2.64 -10.89
CA SER A 25 6.80 1.81 -11.81
C SER A 25 6.61 0.39 -11.27
N PHE A 26 5.65 -0.33 -11.85
CA PHE A 26 5.48 -1.76 -11.66
C PHE A 26 4.96 -2.43 -12.94
N LYS A 27 5.15 -3.75 -13.02
CA LYS A 27 4.63 -4.56 -14.12
C LYS A 27 3.34 -5.26 -13.70
N THR A 28 2.33 -5.21 -14.57
CA THR A 28 1.08 -5.93 -14.40
C THR A 28 1.25 -7.41 -14.81
N PRO A 29 0.35 -8.32 -14.42
CA PRO A 29 0.42 -9.72 -14.81
C PRO A 29 0.34 -9.92 -16.33
N ALA A 30 -0.33 -8.99 -17.03
CA ALA A 30 -0.39 -8.94 -18.48
C ALA A 30 0.92 -8.46 -19.15
N GLY A 31 1.97 -8.18 -18.37
CA GLY A 31 3.27 -7.73 -18.85
C GLY A 31 3.35 -6.22 -19.17
N GLN A 32 2.30 -5.47 -18.89
CA GLN A 32 2.26 -4.03 -19.14
C GLN A 32 2.93 -3.27 -18.00
N THR A 33 3.57 -2.13 -18.30
CA THR A 33 4.25 -1.31 -17.26
C THR A 33 3.41 -0.08 -16.94
N VAL A 34 3.10 0.09 -15.67
CA VAL A 34 2.47 1.28 -15.10
C VAL A 34 3.56 2.11 -14.44
N THR A 35 3.63 3.40 -14.75
CA THR A 35 4.68 4.31 -14.29
C THR A 35 4.07 5.61 -13.76
N ILE A 36 4.77 6.27 -12.82
CA ILE A 36 4.44 7.63 -12.41
C ILE A 36 4.34 8.54 -13.65
N GLY A 37 3.33 9.41 -13.68
CA GLY A 37 3.01 10.29 -14.80
C GLY A 37 2.00 9.73 -15.81
N ASP A 38 1.75 8.41 -15.81
CA ASP A 38 0.69 7.81 -16.63
C ASP A 38 -0.68 8.41 -16.27
N GLN A 39 -1.58 8.47 -17.26
CA GLN A 39 -2.98 8.84 -17.02
C GLN A 39 -3.71 7.71 -16.31
N VAL A 40 -4.71 8.05 -15.48
CA VAL A 40 -5.53 7.08 -14.77
C VAL A 40 -6.21 6.08 -15.71
N GLN A 41 -6.70 6.54 -16.86
CA GLN A 41 -7.36 5.67 -17.84
C GLN A 41 -6.38 4.64 -18.43
N ASP A 42 -5.16 5.06 -18.75
CA ASP A 42 -4.12 4.17 -19.27
C ASP A 42 -3.71 3.14 -18.21
N MET A 43 -3.53 3.59 -16.96
CA MET A 43 -3.27 2.71 -15.82
C MET A 43 -4.36 1.66 -15.65
N GLN A 44 -5.63 2.07 -15.61
CA GLN A 44 -6.77 1.17 -15.42
C GLN A 44 -6.83 0.12 -16.54
N LYS A 45 -6.61 0.54 -17.79
CA LYS A 45 -6.53 -0.36 -18.94
C LYS A 45 -5.33 -1.32 -18.87
N LYS A 46 -4.19 -0.88 -18.34
CA LYS A 46 -2.98 -1.70 -18.20
C LYS A 46 -3.10 -2.76 -17.11
N ILE A 47 -3.76 -2.41 -16.01
CA ILE A 47 -4.00 -3.29 -14.88
C ILE A 47 -5.10 -4.29 -15.20
N ASP A 48 -6.13 -3.87 -15.93
CA ASP A 48 -7.27 -4.72 -16.38
C ASP A 48 -7.98 -5.44 -15.22
N LEU A 49 -8.01 -4.81 -14.04
CA LEU A 49 -8.69 -5.28 -12.84
C LEU A 49 -9.46 -4.11 -12.21
N SER A 50 -10.50 -4.43 -11.45
CA SER A 50 -11.18 -3.43 -10.63
C SER A 50 -10.37 -3.17 -9.34
N PRO A 51 -10.24 -1.90 -8.91
CA PRO A 51 -9.61 -1.60 -7.63
C PRO A 51 -10.45 -2.17 -6.48
N ILE A 52 -9.78 -2.65 -5.44
CA ILE A 52 -10.44 -3.11 -4.21
C ILE A 52 -11.00 -1.93 -3.40
N SER A 53 -10.41 -0.75 -3.56
CA SER A 53 -10.89 0.49 -2.95
C SER A 53 -10.53 1.67 -3.82
N MET A 54 -11.44 2.64 -3.87
CA MET A 54 -11.26 3.91 -4.54
C MET A 54 -11.82 5.01 -3.64
N SER A 55 -10.98 5.99 -3.32
CA SER A 55 -11.39 7.16 -2.55
C SER A 55 -10.89 8.43 -3.24
N SER A 56 -11.77 9.41 -3.38
CA SER A 56 -11.44 10.71 -3.96
C SER A 56 -11.69 11.81 -2.95
N THR A 57 -10.66 12.61 -2.71
CA THR A 57 -10.69 13.70 -1.74
C THR A 57 -10.00 14.93 -2.31
N PRO A 58 -10.50 16.15 -2.07
CA PRO A 58 -9.79 17.35 -2.46
C PRO A 58 -8.52 17.50 -1.62
N ILE A 59 -7.40 17.89 -2.26
CA ILE A 59 -6.11 18.07 -1.57
C ILE A 59 -6.16 19.20 -0.53
N SER A 60 -7.05 20.17 -0.73
CA SER A 60 -7.26 21.33 0.13
C SER A 60 -8.74 21.71 0.17
N SER A 61 -9.14 22.44 1.21
CA SER A 61 -10.48 23.03 1.33
C SER A 61 -10.69 24.25 0.41
N ALA A 62 -9.66 24.67 -0.33
CA ALA A 62 -9.75 25.78 -1.27
C ALA A 62 -10.74 25.49 -2.41
N PRO A 63 -11.51 26.50 -2.87
CA PRO A 63 -12.33 26.36 -4.06
C PRO A 63 -11.45 26.01 -5.27
N ASN A 64 -11.89 25.04 -6.08
CA ASN A 64 -11.15 24.46 -7.20
C ASN A 64 -9.87 23.70 -6.82
N SER A 65 -9.72 23.24 -5.56
CA SER A 65 -8.64 22.34 -5.22
C SER A 65 -8.67 21.10 -6.12
N PRO A 66 -7.51 20.69 -6.68
CA PRO A 66 -7.45 19.45 -7.44
C PRO A 66 -7.90 18.27 -6.57
N LEU A 67 -8.59 17.34 -7.20
CA LEU A 67 -8.97 16.08 -6.58
C LEU A 67 -7.78 15.14 -6.62
N GLU A 68 -7.56 14.53 -5.47
CA GLU A 68 -6.70 13.39 -5.33
C GLU A 68 -7.54 12.14 -5.22
N THR A 69 -7.20 11.13 -6.01
CA THR A 69 -7.85 9.84 -5.95
C THR A 69 -6.83 8.77 -5.62
N VAL A 70 -7.12 7.99 -4.58
CA VAL A 70 -6.35 6.83 -4.16
C VAL A 70 -7.04 5.58 -4.69
N TYR A 71 -6.31 4.80 -5.47
CA TYR A 71 -6.72 3.49 -5.95
C TYR A 71 -5.91 2.42 -5.24
N VAL A 72 -6.59 1.43 -4.68
CA VAL A 72 -5.94 0.27 -4.08
C VAL A 72 -6.23 -0.95 -4.96
N TYR A 73 -5.17 -1.64 -5.38
CA TYR A 73 -5.25 -2.86 -6.15
C TYR A 73 -4.54 -3.99 -5.41
N GLU A 74 -5.06 -5.19 -5.53
CA GLU A 74 -4.34 -6.40 -5.13
C GLU A 74 -4.03 -7.21 -6.38
N ILE A 75 -2.76 -7.44 -6.61
CA ILE A 75 -2.24 -8.07 -7.82
C ILE A 75 -1.23 -9.13 -7.37
N ALA A 76 -1.58 -10.41 -7.57
CA ALA A 76 -0.86 -11.53 -6.96
C ALA A 76 -0.75 -11.33 -5.44
N ASN A 77 0.45 -11.41 -4.86
CA ASN A 77 0.69 -11.27 -3.42
C ASN A 77 1.08 -9.84 -3.02
N TYR A 78 0.77 -8.84 -3.84
CA TYR A 78 1.10 -7.45 -3.57
C TYR A 78 -0.14 -6.56 -3.56
N ARG A 79 -0.22 -5.68 -2.57
CA ARG A 79 -1.16 -4.56 -2.54
C ARG A 79 -0.47 -3.32 -3.06
N TYR A 80 -1.03 -2.72 -4.10
CA TYR A 80 -0.57 -1.47 -4.69
C TYR A 80 -1.51 -0.34 -4.29
N THR A 81 -0.96 0.69 -3.66
CA THR A 81 -1.65 1.95 -3.37
C THR A 81 -1.15 3.00 -4.35
N ILE A 82 -2.02 3.41 -5.27
CA ILE A 82 -1.70 4.33 -6.35
C ILE A 82 -2.43 5.64 -6.11
N ARG A 83 -1.67 6.72 -5.92
CA ARG A 83 -2.20 8.06 -5.70
C ARG A 83 -2.17 8.84 -6.99
N THR A 84 -3.28 9.49 -7.29
CA THR A 84 -3.45 10.24 -8.53
C THR A 84 -3.93 11.63 -8.20
N VAL A 85 -3.45 12.63 -8.92
CA VAL A 85 -3.88 14.02 -8.81
C VAL A 85 -4.13 14.53 -10.20
N ASN A 86 -5.28 15.19 -10.41
CA ASN A 86 -5.68 15.70 -11.72
C ASN A 86 -5.55 14.64 -12.83
N ASN A 87 -6.00 13.41 -12.53
CA ASN A 87 -6.01 12.26 -13.44
C ASN A 87 -4.63 11.72 -13.86
N GLN A 88 -3.55 12.11 -13.16
CA GLN A 88 -2.19 11.59 -13.37
C GLN A 88 -1.66 10.87 -12.13
N ILE A 89 -0.92 9.77 -12.33
CA ILE A 89 -0.24 9.07 -11.23
C ILE A 89 0.87 9.96 -10.66
N GLN A 90 0.80 10.19 -9.35
CA GLN A 90 1.81 10.95 -8.60
C GLN A 90 2.70 10.03 -7.76
N SER A 91 2.15 8.94 -7.21
CA SER A 91 2.93 8.00 -6.42
C SER A 91 2.39 6.58 -6.54
N ILE A 92 3.31 5.62 -6.47
CA ILE A 92 3.01 4.20 -6.43
C ILE A 92 3.71 3.65 -5.18
N MET A 93 2.92 3.04 -4.30
CA MET A 93 3.39 2.34 -3.12
C MET A 93 2.94 0.89 -3.23
N TRP A 94 3.78 -0.03 -2.77
CA TRP A 94 3.45 -1.44 -2.72
C TRP A 94 3.81 -2.07 -1.38
N PHE A 95 3.01 -3.06 -1.01
CA PHE A 95 3.17 -3.88 0.17
C PHE A 95 3.01 -5.36 -0.20
N ASN A 96 3.89 -6.21 0.30
CA ASN A 96 3.77 -7.66 0.12
C ASN A 96 2.78 -8.22 1.16
N LEU A 97 1.68 -8.81 0.70
CA LEU A 97 0.64 -9.40 1.53
C LEU A 97 1.12 -10.64 2.30
N ASP A 98 2.11 -11.37 1.78
CA ASP A 98 2.72 -12.51 2.48
C ASP A 98 3.67 -12.07 3.61
N ALA A 99 4.13 -10.81 3.57
CA ALA A 99 4.89 -10.21 4.65
C ALA A 99 4.01 -9.78 5.84
N ASP A 100 2.70 -10.04 5.77
CA ASP A 100 1.81 -9.93 6.92
C ASP A 100 2.22 -10.97 8.00
N PRO A 101 2.59 -10.55 9.22
CA PRO A 101 2.90 -11.45 10.33
C PRO A 101 1.74 -12.40 10.68
N ALA A 102 0.50 -12.14 10.25
CA ALA A 102 -0.64 -13.03 10.49
C ALA A 102 -0.56 -14.37 9.72
N LEU A 103 0.23 -14.46 8.64
CA LEU A 103 0.36 -15.67 7.81
C LEU A 103 1.73 -16.35 7.92
N SER A 104 2.74 -15.65 8.43
CA SER A 104 4.11 -16.20 8.56
C SER A 104 4.35 -17.02 9.84
N THR A 105 3.36 -17.14 10.74
CA THR A 105 3.47 -17.99 11.94
C THR A 105 3.10 -19.46 11.72
N GLN A 106 2.76 -19.91 10.51
CA GLN A 106 2.28 -21.29 10.29
C GLN A 106 3.13 -22.14 9.35
N SER A 107 4.44 -21.94 9.28
CA SER A 107 5.33 -22.89 8.62
C SER A 107 6.72 -22.88 9.24
N THR A 108 6.88 -23.59 10.34
CA THR A 108 8.16 -24.23 10.64
C THR A 108 7.84 -25.60 11.27
N PRO A 109 8.20 -26.73 10.63
CA PRO A 109 7.98 -28.07 11.16
C PRO A 109 8.82 -28.36 12.40
#